data_AF-A0A3D6BUI4-F1
#
_entry.id   AF-A0A3D6BUI4-F1
#
_cell.length_a   1.000
_cell.length_b   1.000
_cell.length_c   1.000
_cell.angle_alpha   90.00
_cell.angle_beta   90.00
_cell.angle_gamma   90.00
#
_symmetry.space_group_name_H-M   'P 1'
#
loop_
_entity.id
_entity.type
_entity.pdbx_description
1 polymer ?
#
loop_
_entity_poly.entity_id
_entity_poly.type
_entity_poly.pdbx_seq_one_letter_code
_entity_poly.pdbx_strand_id
1 'polypeptide(L)'
;MPTAKYYISVISAFTIWGFFSVVLKSLDDFTAFDILSYRSLLSAAIMMVITLFLRPKTLKKSKELFFSFEKKTQYRIIGINILSGFFLALNWYIFIYVMNNVSVSATSLAYLICPILTMVLAYIILKEKLFKLQWFSVILSLIACLLLSLGNFMDLFYSMVIAFSYALY
;
A
#
# COMPACT_ATOMS: atom_id res chain seq x y z
N MET A 1 -30.56 -1.69 10.78
CA MET A 1 -29.80 -1.95 9.54
C MET A 1 -28.31 -2.13 9.89
N PRO A 2 -27.77 -3.35 9.83
CA PRO A 2 -26.36 -3.64 10.17
C PRO A 2 -25.33 -3.10 9.17
N THR A 3 -25.77 -2.64 7.98
CA THR A 3 -24.90 -2.11 6.92
C THR A 3 -24.30 -0.74 7.22
N ALA A 4 -24.98 0.09 8.02
CA ALA A 4 -24.52 1.44 8.37
C ALA A 4 -23.14 1.43 9.06
N LYS A 5 -22.88 0.43 9.91
CA LYS A 5 -21.57 0.28 10.60
C LYS A 5 -20.44 0.07 9.59
N TYR A 6 -20.67 -0.72 8.54
CA TYR A 6 -19.64 -0.96 7.52
C TYR A 6 -19.36 0.29 6.69
N TYR A 7 -20.41 1.04 6.30
CA TYR A 7 -20.23 2.31 5.58
C TYR A 7 -19.46 3.34 6.41
N ILE A 8 -19.79 3.49 7.69
CA ILE A 8 -19.06 4.39 8.60
C ILE A 8 -17.59 3.98 8.72
N SER A 9 -17.31 2.69 8.89
CA SER A 9 -15.92 2.19 8.94
C SER A 9 -15.14 2.51 7.66
N VAL A 10 -15.75 2.30 6.49
CA VAL A 10 -15.12 2.58 5.19
C VAL A 10 -14.84 4.07 5.03
N ILE A 11 -15.86 4.91 5.26
CA ILE A 11 -15.73 6.37 5.15
C ILE A 11 -14.65 6.86 6.11
N SER A 12 -14.71 6.48 7.39
CA SER A 12 -13.72 6.92 8.38
C SER A 12 -12.30 6.50 8.02
N ALA A 13 -12.09 5.25 7.57
CA ALA A 13 -10.78 4.77 7.15
C ALA A 13 -10.21 5.57 5.97
N PHE A 14 -11.02 5.80 4.92
CA PHE A 14 -10.58 6.56 3.75
C PHE A 14 -10.39 8.05 4.06
N THR A 15 -11.19 8.63 4.97
CA THR A 15 -10.97 10.00 5.46
C THR A 15 -9.64 10.09 6.21
N ILE A 16 -9.40 9.22 7.20
CA ILE A 16 -8.14 9.20 7.96
C ILE A 16 -6.95 9.03 7.02
N TRP A 17 -7.04 8.10 6.07
CA TRP A 17 -5.97 7.85 5.12
C TRP A 17 -5.76 9.02 4.14
N GLY A 18 -6.82 9.69 3.70
CA GLY A 18 -6.73 10.85 2.81
C GLY A 18 -6.00 12.05 3.43
N PHE A 19 -6.06 12.22 4.76
CA PHE A 19 -5.33 13.28 5.47
C PHE A 19 -3.89 12.89 5.85
N PHE A 20 -3.48 11.64 5.64
CA PHE A 20 -2.17 11.15 6.07
C PHE A 20 -1.01 11.95 5.47
N SER A 21 -1.08 12.35 4.19
CA SER A 21 -0.02 13.12 3.53
C SER A 21 0.25 14.48 4.19
N VAL A 22 -0.77 15.10 4.79
CA VAL A 22 -0.61 16.37 5.53
C VAL A 22 0.27 16.15 6.76
N VAL A 23 -0.06 15.13 7.56
CA VAL A 23 0.72 14.77 8.76
C VAL A 23 2.14 14.36 8.39
N LEU A 24 2.29 13.54 7.34
CA LEU A 24 3.59 13.04 6.94
C LEU A 24 4.49 14.16 6.38
N LYS A 25 3.93 15.14 5.67
CA LYS A 25 4.70 16.29 5.16
C LYS A 25 5.18 17.21 6.29
N SER A 26 4.41 17.35 7.38
CA SER A 26 4.84 18.07 8.57
C SER A 26 5.98 17.42 9.34
N LEU A 27 6.39 16.20 8.97
CA LEU A 27 7.52 15.48 9.56
C LEU A 27 8.75 15.52 8.64
N ASP A 28 8.85 16.48 7.73
CA ASP A 28 9.96 16.55 6.77
C ASP A 28 11.32 16.90 7.40
N ASP A 29 11.34 17.36 8.66
CA ASP A 29 12.56 17.48 9.48
C ASP A 29 13.20 16.12 9.82
N PHE A 30 12.46 15.01 9.74
CA PHE A 30 12.95 13.67 10.05
C PHE A 30 13.31 12.89 8.80
N THR A 31 14.28 11.98 8.91
CA THR A 31 14.64 11.12 7.78
C THR A 31 13.50 10.15 7.45
N ALA A 32 13.36 9.80 6.17
CA ALA A 32 12.33 8.85 5.72
C ALA A 32 12.43 7.49 6.45
N PHE A 33 13.64 7.07 6.81
CA PHE A 33 13.89 5.84 7.55
C PHE A 33 13.38 5.92 8.99
N ASP A 34 13.60 7.04 9.69
CA ASP A 34 13.14 7.21 11.07
C ASP A 34 11.62 7.21 11.16
N ILE A 35 10.96 7.96 10.26
CA ILE A 35 9.50 8.01 10.17
C ILE A 35 8.92 6.62 9.90
N LEU A 36 9.49 5.91 8.91
CA LEU A 36 9.05 4.57 8.54
C LEU A 36 9.22 3.58 9.69
N SER A 37 10.40 3.58 10.33
CA SER A 37 10.74 2.66 11.42
C SER A 37 9.83 2.88 12.62
N TYR A 38 9.67 4.13 13.05
CA TYR A 38 8.80 4.48 14.17
C TYR A 38 7.35 4.05 13.92
N ARG A 39 6.77 4.39 12.76
CA ARG A 39 5.40 4.03 12.41
C ARG A 39 5.21 2.51 12.30
N SER A 40 6.17 1.81 11.71
CA SER A 40 6.07 0.35 11.49
C SER A 40 6.18 -0.41 12.81
N LEU A 41 7.11 -0.03 13.69
CA LEU A 41 7.25 -0.61 15.01
C LEU A 41 6.03 -0.32 15.89
N LEU A 42 5.52 0.90 15.87
CA LEU A 42 4.30 1.27 16.61
C LEU A 42 3.09 0.47 16.10
N SER A 43 2.92 0.35 14.78
CA SER A 43 1.84 -0.44 14.18
C SER A 43 1.95 -1.92 14.55
N ALA A 44 3.16 -2.48 14.52
CA ALA A 44 3.42 -3.86 14.94
C ALA A 44 3.09 -4.07 16.42
N ALA A 45 3.49 -3.15 17.31
CA ALA A 45 3.20 -3.20 18.73
C ALA A 45 1.69 -3.14 18.99
N ILE A 46 0.97 -2.19 18.37
CA ILE A 46 -0.49 -2.06 18.50
C ILE A 46 -1.18 -3.33 18.00
N MET A 47 -0.79 -3.84 16.83
CA MET A 47 -1.37 -5.07 16.27
C MET A 47 -1.09 -6.30 17.13
N MET A 48 0.09 -6.37 17.75
CA MET A 48 0.44 -7.43 18.69
C MET A 48 -0.45 -7.38 19.94
N VAL A 49 -0.62 -6.21 20.55
CA VAL A 49 -1.51 -6.00 21.71
C VAL A 49 -2.95 -6.38 21.36
N ILE A 50 -3.49 -5.87 20.24
CA ILE A 50 -4.86 -6.20 19.80
C ILE A 50 -5.01 -7.72 19.61
N THR A 51 -4.04 -8.37 18.98
CA THR A 51 -4.13 -9.81 18.69
C THR A 51 -4.07 -10.65 19.96
N LEU A 52 -3.18 -10.30 20.91
CA LEU A 52 -3.01 -11.03 22.16
C LEU A 52 -4.20 -10.86 23.11
N PHE A 53 -4.71 -9.64 23.28
CA PHE A 53 -5.73 -9.33 24.28
C PHE A 53 -7.17 -9.37 23.75
N LEU A 54 -7.40 -8.91 22.52
CA LEU A 54 -8.75 -8.80 21.95
C LEU A 54 -9.12 -9.98 21.05
N ARG A 55 -8.14 -10.72 20.53
CA ARG A 55 -8.38 -11.84 19.59
C ARG A 55 -7.60 -13.14 19.92
N PRO A 56 -7.53 -13.58 21.19
CA PRO A 56 -6.74 -14.75 21.58
C PRO A 56 -7.21 -16.05 20.89
N LYS A 57 -8.52 -16.20 20.66
CA LYS A 57 -9.09 -17.36 19.95
C LYS A 57 -8.63 -17.44 18.49
N THR A 58 -8.59 -16.30 17.81
CA THR A 58 -8.11 -16.20 16.43
C THR A 58 -6.62 -16.52 16.37
N LEU A 59 -5.83 -15.99 17.30
CA LEU A 59 -4.40 -16.29 17.39
C LEU A 59 -4.14 -17.79 17.56
N LYS A 60 -4.88 -18.45 18.46
CA LYS A 60 -4.76 -19.91 18.67
C LYS A 60 -5.08 -20.68 17.38
N LYS A 61 -6.20 -20.34 16.72
CA LYS A 61 -6.61 -20.98 15.46
C LYS A 61 -5.58 -20.77 14.34
N SER A 62 -5.05 -19.55 14.19
CA SER A 62 -4.01 -19.24 13.21
C SER A 62 -2.71 -20.01 13.50
N LYS A 63 -2.35 -20.15 14.78
CA LYS A 63 -1.17 -20.93 15.21
C LYS A 63 -1.35 -22.41 14.88
N GLU A 64 -2.47 -23.00 15.25
CA GLU A 64 -2.80 -24.41 14.94
C GLU A 64 -2.79 -24.67 13.43
N LEU A 65 -3.40 -23.78 12.65
CA LEU A 65 -3.39 -23.88 11.18
C LEU A 65 -1.95 -23.83 10.64
N PHE A 66 -1.12 -22.90 11.11
CA PHE A 66 0.26 -22.78 10.66
C PHE A 66 1.08 -24.04 10.95
N PHE A 67 0.96 -24.59 12.16
CA PHE A 67 1.65 -25.82 12.55
C PHE A 67 1.08 -27.09 11.89
N SER A 68 -0.14 -27.03 11.34
CA SER A 68 -0.71 -28.15 10.58
C SER A 68 -0.07 -28.34 9.20
N PHE A 69 0.59 -27.30 8.65
CA PHE A 69 1.28 -27.39 7.37
C PHE A 69 2.61 -28.12 7.47
N GLU A 70 3.04 -28.71 6.36
CA GLU A 70 4.38 -29.27 6.21
C GLU A 70 5.47 -28.20 6.39
N LYS A 71 6.63 -28.56 6.96
CA LYS A 71 7.75 -27.63 7.20
C LYS A 71 8.14 -26.83 5.95
N LYS A 72 8.14 -27.46 4.77
CA LYS A 72 8.44 -26.79 3.49
C LYS A 72 7.46 -25.64 3.21
N THR A 73 6.17 -25.87 3.46
CA THR A 73 5.12 -24.87 3.29
C THR A 73 5.23 -23.76 4.32
N GLN A 74 5.56 -24.08 5.58
CA GLN A 74 5.83 -23.08 6.62
C GLN A 74 6.97 -22.13 6.24
N TYR A 75 8.11 -22.67 5.81
CA TYR A 75 9.25 -21.85 5.36
C TYR A 75 8.89 -20.99 4.15
N ARG A 76 8.09 -21.53 3.21
CA ARG A 76 7.62 -20.77 2.06
C ARG A 76 6.69 -19.61 2.47
N ILE A 77 5.75 -19.84 3.38
CA ILE A 77 4.85 -18.80 3.90
C ILE A 77 5.67 -17.71 4.59
N ILE A 78 6.61 -18.08 5.46
CA ILE A 78 7.50 -17.13 6.13
C ILE A 78 8.31 -16.34 5.11
N GLY A 79 8.94 -17.02 4.15
CA GLY A 79 9.77 -16.38 3.12
C GLY A 79 8.99 -15.38 2.27
N ILE A 80 7.78 -15.74 1.82
CA ILE A 80 6.92 -14.82 1.06
C ILE A 80 6.51 -13.62 1.92
N ASN A 81 6.14 -13.83 3.18
CA ASN A 81 5.75 -12.72 4.06
C ASN A 81 6.92 -11.76 4.36
N ILE A 82 8.13 -12.28 4.56
CA ILE A 82 9.34 -11.46 4.73
C ILE A 82 9.60 -10.65 3.46
N LEU A 83 9.52 -11.30 2.30
CA LEU A 83 9.77 -10.65 1.02
C LEU A 83 8.73 -9.57 0.71
N SER A 84 7.43 -9.85 0.89
CA SER A 84 6.36 -8.87 0.77
C SER A 84 6.53 -7.72 1.75
N GLY A 85 6.89 -8.01 3.01
CA GLY A 85 7.18 -6.98 4.02
C GLY A 85 8.35 -6.08 3.64
N PHE A 86 9.41 -6.65 3.06
CA PHE A 86 10.55 -5.89 2.55
C PHE A 86 10.16 -4.97 1.39
N PHE A 87 9.46 -5.48 0.38
CA PHE A 87 9.01 -4.65 -0.75
C PHE A 87 8.02 -3.56 -0.33
N LEU A 88 7.12 -3.87 0.62
CA LEU A 88 6.23 -2.89 1.23
C LEU A 88 7.02 -1.79 1.95
N ALA A 89 8.03 -2.16 2.75
CA ALA A 89 8.88 -1.19 3.45
C ALA A 89 9.68 -0.33 2.45
N LEU A 90 10.22 -0.94 1.39
CA LEU A 90 10.93 -0.23 0.33
C LEU A 90 10.03 0.77 -0.39
N ASN A 91 8.81 0.36 -0.77
CA ASN A 91 7.85 1.25 -1.39
C ASN A 91 7.51 2.45 -0.49
N TRP A 92 7.23 2.20 0.79
CA TRP A 92 6.95 3.26 1.75
C TRP A 92 8.14 4.18 1.98
N TYR A 93 9.35 3.64 2.03
CA TYR A 93 10.57 4.44 2.14
C TYR A 93 10.70 5.40 0.95
N ILE A 94 10.58 4.89 -0.28
CA ILE A 94 10.64 5.70 -1.50
C ILE A 94 9.53 6.75 -1.48
N PHE A 95 8.30 6.37 -1.11
CA PHE A 95 7.17 7.29 -1.02
C PHE A 95 7.45 8.45 -0.06
N ILE A 96 7.86 8.15 1.18
CA ILE A 96 8.14 9.17 2.21
C ILE A 96 9.30 10.07 1.75
N TYR A 97 10.35 9.48 1.18
CA TYR A 97 11.50 10.22 0.67
C TYR A 97 11.08 11.21 -0.42
N VAL A 98 10.34 10.75 -1.43
CA VAL A 98 9.87 11.58 -2.55
C VAL A 98 8.93 12.67 -2.03
N MET A 99 8.00 12.34 -1.13
CA MET A 99 7.04 13.32 -0.63
C MET A 99 7.72 14.45 0.17
N ASN A 100 8.70 14.11 1.00
CA ASN A 100 9.34 15.09 1.89
C ASN A 100 10.44 15.87 1.16
N ASN A 101 11.23 15.24 0.29
CA ASN A 101 12.44 15.82 -0.30
C ASN A 101 12.33 16.19 -1.78
N VAL A 102 11.36 15.66 -2.52
CA VAL A 102 11.27 15.84 -3.98
C VAL A 102 10.03 16.62 -4.36
N SER A 103 8.85 16.02 -4.21
CA SER A 103 7.60 16.60 -4.70
C SER A 103 6.40 15.87 -4.12
N VAL A 104 5.52 16.64 -3.47
CA VAL A 104 4.21 16.15 -3.05
C VAL A 104 3.38 15.77 -4.27
N SER A 105 3.45 16.56 -5.36
CA SER A 105 2.75 16.28 -6.62
C SER A 105 3.12 14.93 -7.22
N ALA A 106 4.41 14.55 -7.19
CA ALA A 106 4.87 13.24 -7.66
C ALA A 106 4.21 12.10 -6.87
N THR A 107 4.11 12.23 -5.55
CA THR A 107 3.49 11.21 -4.70
C THR A 107 1.97 11.12 -4.85
N SER A 108 1.30 12.25 -5.07
CA SER A 108 -0.13 12.28 -5.41
C SER A 108 -0.39 11.62 -6.76
N LEU A 109 0.44 11.92 -7.77
CA LEU A 109 0.37 11.29 -9.09
C LEU A 109 0.61 9.77 -9.00
N ALA A 110 1.55 9.33 -8.14
CA ALA A 110 1.82 7.91 -7.93
C ALA A 110 0.55 7.14 -7.51
N TYR A 111 -0.26 7.70 -6.60
CA TYR A 111 -1.49 7.06 -6.15
C TYR A 111 -2.59 6.99 -7.24
N LEU A 112 -2.53 7.84 -8.26
CA LEU A 112 -3.40 7.71 -9.44
C LEU A 112 -2.90 6.60 -10.38
N ILE A 113 -1.59 6.41 -10.47
CA ILE A 113 -0.96 5.39 -11.32
C ILE A 113 -1.04 3.99 -10.71
N CYS A 114 -0.92 3.85 -9.38
CA CYS A 114 -0.90 2.54 -8.72
C CYS A 114 -2.08 1.62 -9.12
N PRO A 115 -3.36 2.06 -9.08
CA PRO A 115 -4.49 1.22 -9.49
C PRO A 115 -4.47 0.84 -10.97
N ILE A 116 -3.96 1.72 -11.85
CA ILE A 116 -3.80 1.43 -13.27
C ILE A 116 -2.78 0.31 -13.45
N LEU A 117 -1.61 0.47 -12.83
CA LEU A 117 -0.50 -0.45 -12.98
C LEU A 117 -0.84 -1.83 -12.39
N THR A 118 -1.44 -1.87 -11.20
CA THR A 118 -1.86 -3.15 -10.58
C THR A 118 -2.94 -3.84 -11.40
N MET A 119 -3.90 -3.10 -11.98
CA MET A 119 -4.91 -3.69 -12.85
C MET A 119 -4.29 -4.31 -14.12
N VAL A 120 -3.39 -3.58 -14.77
CA VAL A 120 -2.69 -4.06 -15.99
C VAL A 120 -1.84 -5.30 -15.67
N LEU A 121 -1.13 -5.28 -14.55
CA LEU A 121 -0.32 -6.43 -14.11
C LEU A 121 -1.20 -7.62 -13.72
N ALA A 122 -2.34 -7.42 -13.08
CA ALA A 122 -3.30 -8.49 -12.81
C ALA A 122 -3.82 -9.13 -14.11
N TYR A 123 -4.16 -8.32 -15.11
CA TYR A 123 -4.57 -8.82 -16.43
C TYR A 123 -3.47 -9.64 -17.11
N ILE A 124 -2.20 -9.22 -17.02
CA ILE A 124 -1.08 -9.90 -17.69
C ILE A 124 -0.62 -11.15 -16.91
N ILE A 125 -0.39 -11.02 -15.61
CA ILE A 125 0.23 -12.05 -14.75
C ILE A 125 -0.82 -13.05 -14.27
N LEU A 126 -1.94 -12.56 -13.72
CA LEU A 126 -3.00 -13.39 -13.16
C LEU A 126 -4.01 -13.85 -14.25
N LYS A 127 -3.92 -13.29 -15.47
CA LYS A 127 -4.80 -13.57 -16.61
C LYS A 127 -6.27 -13.31 -16.30
N GLU A 128 -6.55 -12.37 -15.39
CA GLU A 128 -7.91 -11.94 -15.07
C GLU A 128 -8.50 -11.16 -16.25
N LYS A 129 -9.71 -11.51 -16.68
CA LYS A 129 -10.38 -10.82 -17.79
C LYS A 129 -11.04 -9.54 -17.30
N LEU A 130 -10.61 -8.41 -17.84
CA LEU A 130 -11.20 -7.11 -17.56
C LEU A 130 -12.42 -6.84 -18.45
N PHE A 131 -13.48 -6.32 -17.84
CA PHE A 131 -14.67 -5.87 -18.55
C PHE A 131 -14.39 -4.58 -19.34
N LYS A 132 -15.13 -4.33 -20.43
CA LYS A 132 -14.91 -3.17 -21.31
C LYS A 132 -14.92 -1.82 -20.56
N LEU A 133 -15.78 -1.67 -19.55
CA LEU A 133 -15.84 -0.45 -18.72
C LEU A 133 -14.60 -0.27 -17.83
N GLN A 134 -13.98 -1.34 -17.35
CA GLN A 134 -12.74 -1.25 -16.56
C GLN A 134 -11.58 -0.74 -17.43
N TRP A 135 -11.50 -1.21 -18.67
CA TRP A 135 -10.55 -0.67 -19.66
C TRP A 135 -10.78 0.80 -19.97
N PHE A 136 -12.05 1.24 -20.05
CA PHE A 136 -12.36 2.65 -20.19
C PHE A 136 -11.86 3.47 -18.99
N SER A 137 -12.07 3.00 -17.76
CA SER A 137 -11.54 3.65 -16.55
C SER A 137 -10.01 3.71 -16.54
N VAL A 138 -9.33 2.68 -17.03
CA VAL A 138 -7.86 2.69 -17.19
C VAL A 138 -7.42 3.77 -18.15
N ILE A 139 -8.01 3.81 -19.35
CA ILE A 139 -7.64 4.80 -20.37
C ILE A 139 -7.91 6.21 -19.85
N LEU A 140 -9.04 6.44 -19.20
CA LEU A 140 -9.38 7.73 -18.61
C LEU A 140 -8.38 8.16 -17.53
N SER A 141 -8.01 7.24 -16.64
CA SER A 141 -7.03 7.51 -15.58
C SER A 141 -5.63 7.75 -16.16
N LEU A 142 -5.26 7.04 -17.23
CA LEU A 142 -4.00 7.23 -17.94
C LEU A 142 -3.93 8.60 -18.63
N ILE A 143 -5.02 9.05 -19.25
CA ILE A 143 -5.13 10.41 -19.80
C ILE A 143 -5.00 11.45 -18.69
N ALA A 144 -5.66 11.26 -17.54
CA ALA A 144 -5.54 12.17 -16.41
C ALA A 144 -4.09 12.25 -15.89
N CYS A 145 -3.39 11.11 -15.78
CA CYS A 145 -1.98 11.08 -15.38
C CYS A 145 -1.08 11.80 -16.39
N LEU A 146 -1.32 11.60 -17.69
CA LEU A 146 -0.60 12.31 -18.74
C LEU A 146 -0.80 13.81 -18.63
N LEU A 147 -2.04 14.28 -18.52
CA LEU A 147 -2.37 15.70 -18.37
C LEU A 147 -1.71 16.32 -17.14
N LEU A 148 -1.72 15.62 -16.00
CA LEU A 148 -1.07 16.08 -14.76
C LEU A 148 0.45 16.07 -14.84
N SER A 149 1.03 15.21 -15.69
CA SER A 149 2.47 15.15 -15.91
C SER A 149 2.99 16.21 -16.89
N LEU A 150 2.11 16.86 -17.65
CA LEU A 150 2.47 17.94 -18.58
C LEU A 150 3.00 19.14 -17.79
N GLY A 151 4.33 19.23 -17.68
CA GLY A 151 5.02 20.33 -17.02
C GLY A 151 6.10 19.89 -16.02
N ASN A 152 6.13 18.62 -15.59
CA ASN A 152 7.19 18.14 -14.70
C ASN A 152 7.53 16.66 -14.92
N PHE A 153 8.52 16.40 -15.78
CA PHE A 153 8.99 15.05 -16.09
C PHE A 153 9.54 14.31 -14.86
N MET A 154 10.13 15.04 -13.90
CA MET A 154 10.64 14.44 -12.67
C MET A 154 9.52 13.86 -11.83
N ASP A 155 8.38 14.56 -11.71
CA ASP A 155 7.23 14.06 -10.97
C ASP A 155 6.69 12.76 -11.58
N LEU A 156 6.62 12.69 -12.91
CA LEU A 156 6.22 11.47 -13.61
C LEU A 156 7.21 10.32 -13.33
N PHE A 157 8.52 10.57 -13.43
CA PHE A 157 9.52 9.56 -13.17
C PHE A 157 9.42 8.98 -11.75
N TYR A 158 9.39 9.83 -10.72
CA TYR A 158 9.28 9.37 -9.34
C TYR A 158 7.94 8.69 -9.05
N SER A 159 6.84 9.19 -9.63
CA SER A 159 5.53 8.56 -9.49
C SER A 159 5.51 7.14 -10.06
N MET A 160 6.19 6.91 -11.19
CA MET A 160 6.32 5.59 -11.80
C MET A 160 7.17 4.66 -10.95
N VAL A 161 8.29 5.13 -10.37
CA VAL A 161 9.13 4.33 -9.46
C VAL A 161 8.30 3.88 -8.23
N ILE A 162 7.51 4.78 -7.64
CA ILE A 162 6.61 4.46 -6.54
C ILE A 162 5.55 3.45 -7.00
N ALA A 163 4.90 3.66 -8.14
CA ALA A 163 3.86 2.75 -8.62
C ALA A 163 4.41 1.36 -8.93
N PHE A 164 5.57 1.25 -9.58
CA PHE A 164 6.22 -0.03 -9.85
C PHE A 164 6.60 -0.75 -8.57
N SER A 165 7.21 -0.06 -7.60
CA SER A 165 7.52 -0.68 -6.31
C SER A 165 6.27 -1.10 -5.53
N TYR A 166 5.17 -0.35 -5.68
CA TYR A 166 3.86 -0.71 -5.10
C TYR A 166 3.33 -2.02 -5.67
N ALA A 167 3.52 -2.25 -6.97
CA ALA A 167 3.01 -3.45 -7.64
C ALA A 167 3.83 -4.73 -7.37
N LEU A 168 4.99 -4.62 -6.71
CA LEU A 168 5.85 -5.77 -6.42
C LEU A 168 5.48 -6.54 -5.14
N TYR A 169 4.72 -5.92 -4.22
CA TYR A 169 4.30 -6.55 -2.96
C TYR A 169 2.83 -6.95 -2.96
#